data_AF-A0A7D5IRU0-F1
#
_entry.id   AF-A0A7D5IRU0-F1
#
_cell.length_a   1.000
_cell.length_b   1.000
_cell.length_c   1.000
_cell.angle_alpha   90.00
_cell.angle_beta   90.00
_cell.angle_gamma   90.00
#
_symmetry.space_group_name_H-M   'P 1'
#
loop_
_entity.id
_entity.type
_entity.pdbx_description
1 polymer ?
#
loop_
_entity_poly.entity_id
_entity_poly.type
_entity_poly.pdbx_seq_one_letter_code
_entity_poly.pdbx_strand_id
1 'polypeptide(L)'
;MSAMSKTPQLERAAREAVEHAAAAAKSAKKTRKKLPKKIARPLDGPIDEAREASSVSKKAVRTSPKKVAKRARAAAEQLEKAVAKAVRRAAEKARLRAEAEQAQIEARRADDEAAARKAEAKARRQVAARAEKAAARAERASREADDELAAALGAPGADEVDPRPEAAPAGEARGGDVDTAAVPLDTLTVVQLRARAREAGLSGYSRLPKAQLIQRLS
;
A
#
# COMPACT_ATOMS: atom_id res chain seq x y z
N MET A 1 3.59 70.89 41.34
CA MET A 1 3.46 69.43 41.12
C MET A 1 4.79 68.76 41.43
N SER A 2 4.93 68.14 42.61
CA SER A 2 6.18 67.48 43.01
C SER A 2 6.43 66.23 42.17
N ALA A 3 7.55 66.21 41.45
CA ALA A 3 8.02 65.04 40.73
C ALA A 3 8.33 63.93 41.75
N MET A 4 7.45 62.94 41.88
CA MET A 4 7.78 61.72 42.60
C MET A 4 9.02 61.10 41.96
N SER A 5 10.10 60.96 42.75
CA SER A 5 11.32 60.31 42.28
C SER A 5 10.96 58.94 41.65
N LYS A 6 11.53 58.61 40.49
CA LYS A 6 11.22 57.35 39.77
C LYS A 6 11.77 56.11 40.50
N THR A 7 12.51 56.31 41.58
CA THR A 7 13.20 55.28 42.37
C THR A 7 12.25 54.20 42.92
N PRO A 8 11.16 54.51 43.64
CA PRO A 8 10.17 53.52 44.09
C PRO A 8 9.56 52.68 42.95
N GLN A 9 9.31 53.29 41.79
CA GLN A 9 8.77 52.58 40.62
C GLN A 9 9.79 51.59 40.04
N LEU A 10 11.06 52.00 39.97
CA LEU A 10 12.15 51.13 39.49
C LEU A 10 12.43 49.97 40.46
N GLU A 11 12.38 50.22 41.77
CA GLU A 11 12.51 49.16 42.78
C GLU A 11 11.36 48.15 42.69
N ARG A 12 10.12 48.64 42.53
CA ARG A 12 8.95 47.77 42.33
C ARG A 12 9.12 46.91 41.07
N ALA A 13 9.49 47.52 39.94
CA ALA A 13 9.72 46.80 38.69
C ALA A 13 10.84 45.75 38.80
N ALA A 14 11.86 46.01 39.62
CA ALA A 14 12.93 45.05 39.89
C ALA A 14 12.44 43.87 40.75
N ARG A 15 11.60 44.11 41.77
CA ARG A 15 10.99 43.04 42.58
C ARG A 15 10.07 42.16 41.72
N GLU A 16 9.21 42.78 40.91
CA GLU A 16 8.32 42.06 39.99
C GLU A 16 9.12 41.21 38.99
N ALA A 17 10.23 41.74 38.43
CA ALA A 17 11.09 40.97 37.53
C ALA A 17 11.77 39.77 38.23
N VAL A 18 12.22 39.95 39.48
CA VAL A 18 12.82 38.88 40.30
C VAL A 18 11.80 37.80 40.63
N GLU A 19 10.57 38.17 41.00
CA GLU A 19 9.47 37.25 41.25
C GLU A 19 9.08 36.48 39.98
N HIS A 20 9.04 37.17 38.84
CA HIS A 20 8.79 36.54 37.54
C HIS A 20 9.86 35.50 37.21
N ALA A 21 11.15 35.84 37.36
CA ALA A 21 12.25 34.89 37.14
C ALA A 21 12.15 33.67 38.07
N ALA A 22 11.80 33.88 39.36
CA ALA A 22 11.60 32.79 40.30
C ALA A 22 10.40 31.89 39.91
N ALA A 23 9.29 32.47 39.48
CA ALA A 23 8.12 31.74 39.02
C ALA A 23 8.43 30.94 37.74
N ALA A 24 9.13 31.55 36.78
CA ALA A 24 9.59 30.90 35.56
C ALA A 24 10.53 29.71 35.87
N ALA A 25 11.48 29.87 36.78
CA ALA A 25 12.37 28.77 37.20
C ALA A 25 11.58 27.59 37.81
N LYS A 26 10.58 27.88 38.65
CA LYS A 26 9.72 26.85 39.26
C LYS A 26 8.86 26.14 38.21
N SER A 27 8.24 26.89 37.29
CA SER A 27 7.41 26.31 36.23
C SER A 27 8.24 25.47 35.26
N ALA A 28 9.40 25.97 34.83
CA ALA A 28 10.33 25.25 33.98
C ALA A 28 10.84 23.96 34.63
N LYS A 29 11.13 23.96 35.95
CA LYS A 29 11.50 22.73 36.67
C LYS A 29 10.38 21.68 36.66
N LYS A 30 9.11 22.09 36.74
CA LYS A 30 7.96 21.17 36.59
C LYS A 30 7.88 20.64 35.16
N THR A 31 8.05 21.50 34.15
CA THR A 31 8.04 21.09 32.74
C THR A 31 9.17 20.12 32.42
N ARG A 32 10.38 20.38 32.92
CA ARG A 32 11.56 19.51 32.78
C ARG A 32 11.27 18.09 33.24
N LYS A 33 10.55 17.90 34.35
CA LYS A 33 10.18 16.57 34.88
C LYS A 33 9.22 15.79 33.96
N LYS A 34 8.42 16.49 33.16
CA LYS A 34 7.43 15.89 32.25
C LYS A 34 8.01 15.60 30.85
N LEU A 35 9.18 16.16 30.54
CA LEU A 35 9.82 16.01 29.24
C LEU A 35 10.80 14.82 29.23
N PRO A 36 11.03 14.18 28.06
CA PRO A 36 12.05 13.15 27.93
C PRO A 36 13.44 13.66 28.32
N LYS A 37 14.23 12.84 29.04
CA LYS A 37 15.55 13.21 29.60
C LYS A 37 16.47 13.94 28.61
N LYS A 38 16.55 13.47 27.36
CA LYS A 38 17.38 14.06 26.30
C LYS A 38 16.93 15.47 25.88
N ILE A 39 15.63 15.76 25.96
CA ILE A 39 15.03 17.06 25.61
C ILE A 39 15.05 18.00 26.82
N ALA A 40 14.95 17.43 28.03
CA ALA A 40 14.90 18.16 29.29
C ALA A 40 16.28 18.64 29.78
N ARG A 41 17.37 17.91 29.47
CA ARG A 41 18.73 18.22 29.95
C ARG A 41 19.22 19.65 29.63
N PRO A 42 18.99 20.22 28.42
CA PRO A 42 19.40 21.59 28.13
C PRO A 42 18.67 22.68 28.93
N LEU A 43 17.60 22.36 29.66
CA LEU A 43 16.90 23.32 30.51
C LEU A 43 17.61 23.59 31.84
N ASP A 44 18.56 22.74 32.25
CA ASP A 44 19.22 22.87 33.55
C ASP A 44 19.98 24.21 33.68
N GLY A 45 20.79 24.58 32.69
CA GLY A 45 21.52 25.85 32.68
C GLY A 45 20.59 27.08 32.78
N PRO A 46 19.59 27.25 31.89
CA PRO A 46 18.64 28.36 31.99
C PRO A 46 17.81 28.38 33.27
N ILE A 47 17.49 27.22 33.86
CA ILE A 47 16.80 27.14 35.15
C ILE A 47 17.70 27.69 36.27
N ASP A 48 18.96 27.28 36.28
CA ASP A 48 19.93 27.73 37.30
C ASP A 48 20.22 29.24 37.14
N GLU A 49 20.38 29.73 35.91
CA GLU A 49 20.57 31.16 35.61
C GLU A 49 19.37 32.02 36.07
N ALA A 50 18.13 31.58 35.80
CA ALA A 50 16.93 32.26 36.29
C ALA A 50 16.83 32.22 37.83
N ARG A 51 17.30 31.13 38.45
CA ARG A 51 17.32 30.99 39.91
C ARG A 51 18.30 31.95 40.55
N GLU A 52 19.51 32.06 40.00
CA GLU A 52 20.52 33.03 40.42
C GLU A 52 20.06 34.48 40.21
N ALA A 53 19.41 34.77 39.08
CA ALA A 53 18.87 36.10 38.81
C ALA A 53 17.74 36.48 39.79
N SER A 54 17.07 35.48 40.38
CA SER A 54 16.02 35.68 41.39
C SER A 54 16.53 35.75 42.84
N SER A 55 17.76 35.35 43.13
CA SER A 55 18.33 35.29 44.50
C SER A 55 19.08 36.57 44.91
N VAL A 56 18.72 37.71 44.32
CA VAL A 56 19.36 39.01 44.58
C VAL A 56 19.01 39.59 45.96
N SER A 57 19.96 40.29 46.58
CA SER A 57 19.75 40.91 47.88
C SER A 57 18.85 42.15 47.80
N LYS A 58 18.11 42.44 48.89
CA LYS A 58 17.30 43.68 49.03
C LYS A 58 18.14 44.94 48.79
N LYS A 59 19.41 44.91 49.20
CA LYS A 59 20.37 46.00 48.96
C LYS A 59 20.60 46.21 47.46
N ALA A 60 20.81 45.15 46.69
CA ALA A 60 21.00 45.24 45.24
C ALA A 60 19.77 45.82 44.53
N VAL A 61 18.56 45.41 44.94
CA VAL A 61 17.29 45.96 44.42
C VAL A 61 17.21 47.47 44.66
N ARG A 62 17.63 47.95 45.84
CA ARG A 62 17.64 49.39 46.18
C ARG A 62 18.74 50.17 45.46
N THR A 63 19.96 49.62 45.35
CA THR A 63 21.11 50.33 44.79
C THR A 63 21.16 50.32 43.27
N SER A 64 20.69 49.25 42.63
CA SER A 64 20.79 49.08 41.18
C SER A 64 19.54 48.42 40.58
N PRO A 65 18.33 48.97 40.83
CA PRO A 65 17.07 48.36 40.42
C PRO A 65 17.01 48.06 38.92
N LYS A 66 17.50 48.97 38.08
CA LYS A 66 17.53 48.78 36.62
C LYS A 66 18.37 47.57 36.19
N LYS A 67 19.54 47.36 36.81
CA LYS A 67 20.44 46.23 36.48
C LYS A 67 19.81 44.91 36.93
N VAL A 68 19.24 44.90 38.13
CA VAL A 68 18.51 43.74 38.67
C VAL A 68 17.33 43.36 37.77
N ALA A 69 16.46 44.34 37.44
CA ALA A 69 15.31 44.11 36.57
C ALA A 69 15.73 43.59 35.19
N LYS A 70 16.76 44.18 34.58
CA LYS A 70 17.28 43.77 33.27
C LYS A 70 17.79 42.32 33.29
N ARG A 71 18.60 41.95 34.30
CA ARG A 71 19.13 40.58 34.43
C ARG A 71 18.01 39.57 34.67
N ALA A 72 17.08 39.85 35.58
CA ALA A 72 15.97 38.95 35.89
C ALA A 72 15.04 38.74 34.68
N ARG A 73 14.70 39.80 33.93
CA ARG A 73 13.92 39.70 32.69
C ARG A 73 14.66 38.89 31.62
N ALA A 74 15.93 39.19 31.37
CA ALA A 74 16.72 38.47 30.39
C ALA A 74 16.82 36.96 30.72
N ALA A 75 17.06 36.61 31.98
CA ALA A 75 17.11 35.21 32.41
C ALA A 75 15.74 34.51 32.25
N ALA A 76 14.63 35.20 32.58
CA ALA A 76 13.29 34.66 32.38
C ALA A 76 12.98 34.44 30.89
N GLU A 77 13.28 35.41 30.02
CA GLU A 77 13.05 35.30 28.57
C GLU A 77 13.88 34.17 27.94
N GLN A 78 15.14 34.00 28.34
CA GLN A 78 15.97 32.90 27.85
C GLN A 78 15.44 31.55 28.31
N LEU A 79 14.98 31.45 29.56
CA LEU A 79 14.34 30.25 30.08
C LEU A 79 13.06 29.91 29.33
N GLU A 80 12.19 30.90 29.07
CA GLU A 80 10.96 30.71 28.30
C GLU A 80 11.23 30.24 26.87
N LYS A 81 12.19 30.84 26.18
CA LYS A 81 12.63 30.41 24.84
C LYS A 81 13.16 28.98 24.86
N ALA A 82 13.96 28.62 25.88
CA ALA A 82 14.48 27.28 26.03
C ALA A 82 13.36 26.26 26.29
N VAL A 83 12.40 26.59 27.16
CA VAL A 83 11.22 25.75 27.43
C VAL A 83 10.36 25.58 26.17
N ALA A 84 10.07 26.66 25.44
CA ALA A 84 9.30 26.61 24.19
C ALA A 84 9.99 25.71 23.15
N LYS A 85 11.31 25.85 22.98
CA LYS A 85 12.09 24.99 22.08
C LYS A 85 12.05 23.52 22.51
N ALA A 86 12.13 23.25 23.81
CA ALA A 86 12.06 21.89 24.35
C ALA A 86 10.67 21.26 24.14
N VAL A 87 9.60 22.01 24.39
CA VAL A 87 8.22 21.56 24.15
C VAL A 87 7.97 21.32 22.66
N ARG A 88 8.42 22.21 21.77
CA ARG A 88 8.31 22.02 20.32
C ARG A 88 9.00 20.74 19.86
N ARG A 89 10.24 20.49 20.31
CA ARG A 89 10.98 19.25 19.99
C ARG A 89 10.27 18.01 20.52
N ALA A 90 9.66 18.09 21.70
CA ALA A 90 8.89 16.98 22.25
C ALA A 90 7.62 16.71 21.45
N ALA A 91 6.90 17.76 21.03
CA ALA A 91 5.71 17.66 20.21
C ALA A 91 6.02 17.10 18.82
N GLU A 92 7.07 17.58 18.16
CA GLU A 92 7.54 17.07 16.87
C GLU A 92 7.90 15.58 16.96
N LYS A 93 8.64 15.19 17.99
CA LYS A 93 8.98 13.78 18.22
C LYS A 93 7.74 12.92 18.49
N ALA A 94 6.74 13.45 19.20
CA ALA A 94 5.49 12.75 19.43
C ALA A 94 4.70 12.57 18.13
N ARG A 95 4.65 13.60 17.28
CA ARG A 95 4.01 13.54 15.96
C ARG A 95 4.66 12.48 15.06
N LEU A 96 5.99 12.50 14.94
CA LEU A 96 6.72 11.52 14.13
C LEU A 96 6.50 10.07 14.62
N ARG A 97 6.36 9.88 15.93
CA ARG A 97 6.03 8.55 16.49
C ARG A 97 4.60 8.13 16.16
N ALA A 98 3.63 9.04 16.32
CA ALA A 98 2.25 8.77 15.98
C ALA A 98 2.08 8.46 14.48
N GLU A 99 2.77 9.20 13.61
CA GLU A 99 2.78 8.96 12.16
C GLU A 99 3.39 7.59 11.83
N ALA A 100 4.52 7.24 12.46
CA ALA A 100 5.13 5.93 12.30
C ALA A 100 4.21 4.78 12.79
N GLU A 101 3.49 4.98 13.90
CA GLU A 101 2.51 4.01 14.41
C GLU A 101 1.32 3.85 13.44
N GLN A 102 0.79 4.95 12.89
CA GLN A 102 -0.29 4.89 11.90
C GLN A 102 0.16 4.18 10.63
N ALA A 103 1.36 4.48 10.11
CA ALA A 103 1.92 3.79 8.96
C ALA A 103 2.06 2.28 9.20
N GLN A 104 2.43 1.86 10.42
CA GLN A 104 2.49 0.44 10.77
C GLN A 104 1.10 -0.21 10.85
N ILE A 105 0.10 0.50 11.36
CA ILE A 105 -1.29 0.01 11.40
C ILE A 105 -1.83 -0.15 9.98
N GLU A 106 -1.61 0.82 9.11
CA GLU A 106 -2.03 0.77 7.71
C GLU A 106 -1.33 -0.35 6.94
N ALA A 107 -0.02 -0.54 7.14
CA ALA A 107 0.71 -1.65 6.54
C ALA A 107 0.13 -3.01 6.96
N ARG A 108 -0.15 -3.20 8.27
CA ARG A 108 -0.78 -4.44 8.77
C ARG A 108 -2.16 -4.66 8.18
N ARG A 109 -2.99 -3.61 8.10
CA ARG A 109 -4.33 -3.69 7.48
C ARG A 109 -4.23 -4.07 6.01
N ALA A 110 -3.28 -3.50 5.27
CA ALA A 110 -3.06 -3.84 3.86
C ALA A 110 -2.64 -5.31 3.69
N ASP A 111 -1.78 -5.83 4.56
CA ASP A 111 -1.37 -7.24 4.56
C ASP A 111 -2.56 -8.17 4.87
N ASP A 112 -3.39 -7.82 5.85
CA ASP A 112 -4.59 -8.57 6.23
C ASP A 112 -5.62 -8.58 5.08
N GLU A 113 -5.86 -7.44 4.45
CA GLU A 113 -6.74 -7.32 3.27
C GLU A 113 -6.21 -8.13 2.08
N ALA A 114 -4.90 -8.09 1.83
CA ALA A 114 -4.28 -8.88 0.77
C ALA A 114 -4.40 -10.38 1.05
N ALA A 115 -4.25 -10.80 2.32
CA ALA A 115 -4.46 -12.18 2.73
C ALA A 115 -5.93 -12.61 2.56
N ALA A 116 -6.88 -11.76 2.95
CA ALA A 116 -8.31 -12.01 2.78
C ALA A 116 -8.68 -12.17 1.29
N ARG A 117 -8.22 -11.26 0.41
CA ARG A 117 -8.47 -11.35 -1.04
C ARG A 117 -7.88 -12.62 -1.65
N LYS A 118 -6.69 -13.05 -1.21
CA LYS A 118 -6.09 -14.32 -1.65
C LYS A 118 -6.92 -15.52 -1.18
N ALA A 119 -7.42 -15.49 0.05
CA ALA A 119 -8.27 -16.56 0.59
C ALA A 119 -9.61 -16.64 -0.18
N GLU A 120 -10.25 -15.51 -0.45
CA GLU A 120 -11.48 -15.45 -1.25
C GLU A 120 -11.26 -15.95 -2.68
N ALA A 121 -10.17 -15.53 -3.34
CA ALA A 121 -9.84 -16.00 -4.68
C ALA A 121 -9.63 -17.52 -4.71
N LYS A 122 -8.96 -18.08 -3.70
CA LYS A 122 -8.78 -19.53 -3.55
C LYS A 122 -10.12 -20.24 -3.35
N ALA A 123 -11.00 -19.70 -2.52
CA ALA A 123 -12.34 -20.25 -2.29
C ALA A 123 -13.16 -20.27 -3.59
N ARG A 124 -13.17 -19.16 -4.35
CA ARG A 124 -13.87 -19.08 -5.65
C ARG A 124 -13.35 -20.10 -6.65
N ARG A 125 -12.03 -20.30 -6.74
CA ARG A 125 -11.42 -21.31 -7.61
C ARG A 125 -11.85 -22.74 -7.22
N GLN A 126 -11.93 -23.04 -5.93
CA GLN A 126 -12.39 -24.36 -5.47
C GLN A 126 -13.87 -24.60 -5.81
N VAL A 127 -14.73 -23.60 -5.65
CA VAL A 127 -16.14 -23.70 -6.02
C VAL A 127 -16.28 -23.92 -7.53
N ALA A 128 -15.56 -23.15 -8.35
CA ALA A 128 -15.56 -23.32 -9.81
C ALA A 128 -15.09 -24.72 -10.22
N ALA A 129 -13.98 -25.22 -9.64
CA ALA A 129 -13.48 -26.58 -9.94
C ALA A 129 -14.47 -27.69 -9.53
N ARG A 130 -15.22 -27.50 -8.43
CA ARG A 130 -16.27 -28.44 -8.02
C ARG A 130 -17.45 -28.42 -8.99
N ALA A 131 -17.85 -27.24 -9.45
CA ALA A 131 -18.92 -27.08 -10.43
C ALA A 131 -18.55 -27.73 -11.79
N GLU A 132 -17.32 -27.50 -12.27
CA GLU A 132 -16.83 -28.13 -13.51
C GLU A 132 -16.82 -29.66 -13.40
N LYS A 133 -16.34 -30.21 -12.28
CA LYS A 133 -16.37 -31.66 -12.05
C LYS A 133 -17.79 -32.22 -11.97
N ALA A 134 -18.74 -31.47 -11.43
CA ALA A 134 -20.14 -31.87 -11.40
C ALA A 134 -20.76 -31.85 -12.80
N ALA A 135 -20.49 -30.80 -13.60
CA ALA A 135 -20.94 -30.70 -14.98
C ALA A 135 -20.40 -31.85 -15.83
N ALA A 136 -19.09 -32.16 -15.75
CA ALA A 136 -18.48 -33.27 -16.47
C ALA A 136 -19.09 -34.64 -16.12
N ARG A 137 -19.51 -34.84 -14.85
CA ARG A 137 -20.23 -36.05 -14.44
C ARG A 137 -21.63 -36.11 -15.02
N ALA A 138 -22.35 -34.99 -15.01
CA ALA A 138 -23.68 -34.90 -15.59
C ALA A 138 -23.65 -35.15 -17.11
N GLU A 139 -22.69 -34.57 -17.83
CA GLU A 139 -22.51 -34.83 -19.27
C GLU A 139 -22.22 -36.30 -19.55
N ARG A 140 -21.36 -36.94 -18.75
CA ARG A 140 -21.07 -38.37 -18.90
C ARG A 140 -22.31 -39.23 -18.65
N ALA A 141 -23.05 -38.96 -17.57
CA ALA A 141 -24.28 -39.68 -17.27
C ALA A 141 -25.36 -39.46 -18.34
N SER A 142 -25.44 -38.25 -18.92
CA SER A 142 -26.34 -37.97 -20.05
C SER A 142 -25.97 -38.81 -21.27
N ARG A 143 -24.69 -38.87 -21.64
CA ARG A 143 -24.23 -39.69 -22.78
C ARG A 143 -24.49 -41.17 -22.54
N GLU A 144 -24.24 -41.67 -21.33
CA GLU A 144 -24.54 -43.06 -20.97
C GLU A 144 -26.05 -43.34 -21.08
N ALA A 145 -26.91 -42.43 -20.65
CA ALA A 145 -28.36 -42.56 -20.81
C ALA A 145 -28.83 -42.47 -22.28
N ASP A 146 -28.20 -41.62 -23.09
CA ASP A 146 -28.48 -41.51 -24.53
C ASP A 146 -28.05 -42.80 -25.27
N ASP A 147 -26.89 -43.37 -24.92
CA ASP A 147 -26.40 -44.64 -25.46
C ASP A 147 -27.32 -45.81 -25.06
N GLU A 148 -27.80 -45.84 -23.81
CA GLU A 148 -28.79 -46.82 -23.34
C GLU A 148 -30.13 -46.70 -24.08
N LEU A 149 -30.62 -45.47 -24.29
CA LEU A 149 -31.84 -45.22 -25.06
C LEU A 149 -31.67 -45.65 -26.53
N ALA A 150 -30.52 -45.34 -27.13
CA ALA A 150 -30.20 -45.77 -28.49
C ALA A 150 -30.11 -47.30 -28.60
N ALA A 151 -29.56 -47.98 -27.61
CA ALA A 151 -29.54 -49.45 -27.56
C ALA A 151 -30.96 -50.04 -27.41
N ALA A 152 -31.81 -49.43 -26.58
CA ALA A 152 -33.20 -49.86 -26.39
C ALA A 152 -34.06 -49.65 -27.65
N LEU A 153 -33.85 -48.55 -28.37
CA LEU A 153 -34.54 -48.26 -29.64
C LEU A 153 -33.90 -49.00 -30.84
N GLY A 154 -32.63 -49.40 -30.70
CA GLY A 154 -31.84 -50.17 -31.67
C GLY A 154 -32.03 -51.68 -31.59
N ALA A 155 -33.06 -52.15 -30.88
CA ALA A 155 -33.53 -53.52 -31.00
C ALA A 155 -34.80 -53.60 -31.88
N PRO A 156 -34.67 -53.62 -33.22
CA PRO A 156 -35.44 -54.54 -34.02
C PRO A 156 -34.72 -55.90 -33.99
N GLY A 157 -35.50 -56.93 -33.66
CA GLY A 157 -35.11 -58.30 -33.95
C GLY A 157 -34.65 -58.39 -35.40
N ALA A 158 -33.51 -59.05 -35.56
CA ALA A 158 -33.00 -59.52 -36.81
C ALA A 158 -33.96 -60.59 -37.38
N ASP A 159 -34.61 -60.25 -38.48
CA ASP A 159 -35.15 -61.11 -39.55
C ASP A 159 -35.25 -60.11 -40.73
N GLU A 160 -34.62 -60.24 -41.90
CA GLU A 160 -34.21 -61.40 -42.68
C GLU A 160 -32.88 -61.10 -43.39
N VAL A 161 -32.02 -62.11 -43.45
CA VAL A 161 -31.05 -62.26 -44.54
C VAL A 161 -31.81 -62.94 -45.69
N ASP A 162 -32.11 -62.20 -46.77
CA ASP A 162 -32.39 -62.80 -48.08
C ASP A 162 -31.47 -62.14 -49.12
N PRO A 163 -30.55 -62.89 -49.75
CA PRO A 163 -29.66 -62.36 -50.78
C PRO A 163 -30.36 -62.47 -52.14
N ARG A 164 -30.52 -61.34 -52.85
CA ARG A 164 -30.76 -61.39 -54.29
C ARG A 164 -30.02 -60.27 -55.05
N PRO A 165 -29.33 -60.58 -56.17
CA PRO A 165 -28.27 -59.75 -56.73
C PRO A 165 -28.77 -58.78 -57.82
N GLU A 166 -27.81 -58.03 -58.39
CA GLU A 166 -27.87 -57.02 -59.47
C GLU A 166 -28.19 -55.58 -59.00
N ALA A 167 -27.39 -54.55 -59.27
CA ALA A 167 -26.27 -54.38 -60.18
C ALA A 167 -25.31 -53.29 -59.67
N ALA A 168 -24.02 -53.51 -59.87
CA ALA A 168 -22.95 -52.51 -59.79
C ALA A 168 -22.96 -51.61 -61.07
N PRO A 169 -22.08 -50.58 -61.23
CA PRO A 169 -20.93 -50.24 -60.39
C PRO A 169 -20.63 -48.72 -60.20
N ALA A 170 -19.54 -48.49 -59.44
CA ALA A 170 -18.59 -47.37 -59.51
C ALA A 170 -18.96 -46.05 -58.80
N GLY A 171 -18.12 -45.46 -57.96
CA GLY A 171 -16.71 -45.76 -57.73
C GLY A 171 -16.13 -45.04 -56.50
N GLU A 172 -15.06 -45.65 -56.03
CA GLU A 172 -14.10 -45.15 -55.05
C GLU A 172 -13.37 -43.89 -55.54
N ALA A 173 -12.99 -43.01 -54.61
CA ALA A 173 -11.64 -42.42 -54.50
C ALA A 173 -11.69 -41.31 -53.43
N ARG A 174 -11.01 -41.49 -52.29
CA ARG A 174 -9.60 -41.17 -52.02
C ARG A 174 -9.28 -39.67 -52.10
N GLY A 175 -8.64 -39.20 -51.03
CA GLY A 175 -8.02 -37.89 -50.99
C GLY A 175 -6.97 -37.70 -52.08
N GLY A 176 -6.65 -36.43 -52.31
CA GLY A 176 -5.62 -36.03 -53.24
C GLY A 176 -5.46 -34.52 -53.23
N ASP A 177 -4.28 -34.11 -52.81
CA ASP A 177 -3.68 -32.78 -52.94
C ASP A 177 -4.02 -32.05 -54.24
N VAL A 178 -4.21 -30.73 -54.12
CA VAL A 178 -3.88 -29.79 -55.19
C VAL A 178 -3.22 -28.56 -54.57
N ASP A 179 -1.89 -28.61 -54.47
CA ASP A 179 -1.00 -27.47 -54.65
C ASP A 179 -1.01 -27.17 -56.19
N THR A 180 -0.98 -25.97 -56.76
CA THR A 180 -0.55 -24.63 -56.32
C THR A 180 -1.05 -23.64 -57.38
N ALA A 181 -1.55 -22.45 -57.00
CA ALA A 181 -1.22 -21.15 -57.64
C ALA A 181 -2.04 -19.98 -57.04
N ALA A 182 -1.37 -19.22 -56.17
CA ALA A 182 -1.62 -17.82 -55.83
C ALA A 182 -2.96 -17.43 -55.14
N VAL A 183 -3.36 -18.13 -54.08
CA VAL A 183 -4.16 -17.46 -53.05
C VAL A 183 -3.21 -16.53 -52.25
N PRO A 184 -3.44 -15.21 -52.23
CA PRO A 184 -2.60 -14.28 -51.46
C PRO A 184 -2.55 -14.71 -50.00
N LEU A 185 -1.36 -14.78 -49.40
CA LEU A 185 -1.21 -15.19 -48.00
C LEU A 185 -2.01 -14.29 -47.03
N ASP A 186 -2.31 -13.06 -47.45
CA ASP A 186 -3.13 -12.10 -46.71
C ASP A 186 -4.61 -12.52 -46.56
N THR A 187 -5.16 -13.28 -47.50
CA THR A 187 -6.56 -13.73 -47.44
C THR A 187 -6.73 -14.98 -46.56
N LEU A 188 -5.63 -15.66 -46.22
CA LEU A 188 -5.66 -16.85 -45.38
C LEU A 188 -5.90 -16.50 -43.90
N THR A 189 -6.65 -17.36 -43.22
CA THR A 189 -6.84 -17.27 -41.76
C THR A 189 -5.57 -17.76 -41.04
N VAL A 190 -5.42 -17.40 -39.76
CA VAL A 190 -4.27 -17.82 -38.94
C VAL A 190 -4.16 -19.35 -38.86
N VAL A 191 -5.29 -20.08 -38.89
CA VAL A 191 -5.30 -21.55 -38.87
C VAL A 191 -4.72 -22.12 -40.16
N GLN A 192 -5.15 -21.59 -41.32
CA GLN A 192 -4.65 -22.01 -42.63
C GLN A 192 -3.16 -21.68 -42.81
N LEU A 193 -2.71 -20.51 -42.35
CA LEU A 193 -1.29 -20.14 -42.37
C LEU A 193 -0.44 -21.07 -41.50
N ARG A 194 -0.95 -21.55 -40.36
CA ARG A 194 -0.25 -22.51 -39.50
C ARG A 194 -0.21 -23.92 -40.11
N ALA A 195 -1.25 -24.33 -40.83
CA ALA A 195 -1.24 -25.58 -41.60
C ALA A 195 -0.15 -25.53 -42.68
N ARG A 196 -0.10 -24.43 -43.44
CA ARG A 196 0.92 -24.23 -44.48
C ARG A 196 2.34 -24.12 -43.92
N ALA A 197 2.51 -23.48 -42.75
CA ALA A 197 3.79 -23.46 -42.03
C ALA A 197 4.24 -24.84 -41.55
N ARG A 198 3.30 -25.73 -41.23
CA ARG A 198 3.59 -27.13 -40.89
C ARG A 198 4.02 -27.93 -42.11
N GLU A 199 3.32 -27.76 -43.23
CA GLU A 199 3.67 -28.38 -44.52
C GLU A 199 5.05 -27.92 -45.00
N ALA A 200 5.38 -26.64 -44.82
CA ALA A 200 6.70 -26.07 -45.09
C ALA A 200 7.79 -26.46 -44.05
N GLY A 201 7.45 -27.27 -43.04
CA GLY A 201 8.42 -27.73 -42.04
C GLY A 201 8.95 -26.65 -41.09
N LEU A 202 8.30 -25.48 -41.02
CA LEU A 202 8.72 -24.41 -40.11
C LEU A 202 8.44 -24.82 -38.66
N SER A 203 9.32 -24.44 -37.73
CA SER A 203 9.12 -24.63 -36.28
C SER A 203 8.87 -23.28 -35.58
N GLY A 204 8.21 -23.32 -34.42
CA GLY A 204 7.94 -22.11 -33.63
C GLY A 204 6.79 -21.22 -34.13
N TYR A 205 6.02 -21.65 -35.14
CA TYR A 205 4.93 -20.86 -35.73
C TYR A 205 3.68 -20.69 -34.84
N SER A 206 3.49 -21.55 -33.83
CA SER A 206 2.26 -21.58 -33.02
C SER A 206 1.99 -20.30 -32.21
N ARG A 207 3.04 -19.52 -31.92
CA ARG A 207 2.96 -18.27 -31.14
C ARG A 207 3.06 -17.02 -32.02
N LEU A 208 3.25 -17.17 -33.33
CA LEU A 208 3.41 -16.04 -34.23
C LEU A 208 2.05 -15.43 -34.61
N PRO A 209 1.93 -14.08 -34.63
CA PRO A 209 0.75 -13.39 -35.16
C PRO A 209 0.68 -13.49 -36.69
N LYS A 210 -0.50 -13.24 -37.27
CA LYS A 210 -0.79 -13.42 -38.71
C LYS A 210 0.27 -12.79 -39.63
N ALA A 211 0.67 -11.56 -39.38
CA ALA A 211 1.67 -10.86 -40.18
C ALA A 211 3.05 -11.56 -40.18
N GLN A 212 3.48 -12.09 -39.03
CA GLN A 212 4.75 -12.81 -38.91
C GLN A 212 4.69 -14.21 -39.55
N LEU A 213 3.52 -14.84 -39.59
CA LEU A 213 3.31 -16.09 -40.33
C LEU A 213 3.42 -15.88 -41.84
N ILE A 214 2.83 -14.79 -42.35
CA ILE A 214 2.89 -14.43 -43.76
C ILE A 214 4.34 -14.13 -44.18
N GLN A 215 5.09 -13.35 -43.40
CA GLN A 215 6.49 -13.02 -43.68
C GLN A 215 7.41 -14.26 -43.76
N ARG A 216 7.10 -15.34 -43.05
CA ARG A 216 7.90 -16.58 -43.09
C ARG A 216 7.51 -17.53 -44.23
N LEU A 217 6.35 -17.28 -44.84
CA LEU A 217 5.79 -18.10 -45.93
C LEU A 217 5.86 -17.41 -47.29
N SER A 218 6.23 -16.12 -47.33
CA SER A 218 6.47 -15.33 -48.54
C SER A 218 7.82 -15.61 -49.17
#